data_AF-A0A8T0QJ80-F1
#
_entry.id   AF-A0A8T0QJ80-F1
#
_cell.length_a   1.000
_cell.length_b   1.000
_cell.length_c   1.000
_cell.angle_alpha   90.00
_cell.angle_beta   90.00
_cell.angle_gamma   90.00
#
_symmetry.space_group_name_H-M   'P 1'
#
loop_
_entity.id
_entity.type
_entity.pdbx_description
1 polymer ?
#
loop_
_entity_poly.entity_id
_entity_poly.type
_entity_poly.pdbx_seq_one_letter_code
_entity_poly.pdbx_strand_id
1 'polypeptide(L)'
;MMGDGVQAYVTQDDNLIGTLTVRETIGYSALLRLPDKMPREDKRALVEGTIIEMGLQDCADTVIGNWHLRGVSGGEKRRVSIALELLMRPRLLFLDEPTSGLDSSSAFFVTQTLRGLARDGRTVIASIHQPSSEVFELFDMLFLLSSGKTVYFGQASQACEFFASAGFPCPPLRNPSDHFLRCVNSDFDKVKATLKGSMKARIERSDDPLDRMTTSEAIRKLIASYSRSQYYYAARERVNDISRIKGTVLDSGGSQASFLMQACTLTKRSFINMSRDFGYYWLRLLIYLLVTVCIGTIYLDVGTKYTSILARAACSAFVFGFVTFMSIGGFPSFVEEMKVFQRERLNGHYGVAAFVISNTISATPFLILICFLSGTICYFMVRLHPGFEHYIFFVLNLYASVTVVESLMMVIASVIPNFLMGIIIGAGIQV
;
A
#
# COMPACT_ATOMS: atom_id res chain seq x y z
N MET A 1 -12.10 12.26 26.16
CA MET A 1 -11.89 10.84 25.79
C MET A 1 -11.41 10.83 24.35
N MET A 2 -10.15 10.47 24.11
CA MET A 2 -9.64 10.26 22.75
C MET A 2 -10.49 9.17 22.09
N GLY A 3 -10.92 9.40 20.85
CA GLY A 3 -11.59 8.38 20.07
C GLY A 3 -10.57 7.31 19.69
N ASP A 4 -10.38 6.32 20.56
CA ASP A 4 -9.52 5.18 20.29
C ASP A 4 -10.08 4.43 19.07
N GLY A 5 -9.21 4.11 18.12
CA GLY A 5 -9.58 3.21 17.02
C GLY A 5 -10.04 1.88 17.61
N VAL A 6 -11.15 1.34 17.09
CA VAL A 6 -11.64 0.03 17.56
C VAL A 6 -10.71 -1.08 17.06
N GLN A 7 -10.40 -1.04 15.78
CA GLN A 7 -9.61 -2.03 15.08
C GLN A 7 -8.71 -1.36 14.04
N ALA A 8 -7.58 -1.99 13.74
CA ALA A 8 -6.74 -1.60 12.61
C ALA A 8 -6.21 -2.84 11.88
N TYR A 9 -6.02 -2.70 10.56
CA TYR A 9 -5.55 -3.77 9.69
C TYR A 9 -4.31 -3.34 8.93
N VAL A 10 -3.24 -4.12 9.06
CA VAL A 10 -1.98 -3.95 8.32
C VAL A 10 -1.93 -5.00 7.21
N THR A 11 -2.02 -4.55 5.95
CA THR A 11 -1.91 -5.39 4.75
C THR A 11 -0.50 -5.95 4.59
N GLN A 12 -0.33 -7.04 3.83
CA GLN A 12 0.98 -7.56 3.46
C GLN A 12 1.80 -6.53 2.64
N ASP A 13 1.15 -5.89 1.66
CA ASP A 13 1.80 -4.88 0.81
C ASP A 13 1.94 -3.53 1.51
N ASP A 14 3.17 -3.02 1.57
CA ASP A 14 3.48 -1.69 2.09
C ASP A 14 3.38 -0.62 0.99
N ASN A 15 2.15 -0.33 0.55
CA ASN A 15 1.88 0.77 -0.38
C ASN A 15 1.95 2.11 0.35
N LEU A 16 3.05 2.84 0.16
CA LEU A 16 3.34 4.15 0.76
C LEU A 16 3.82 5.13 -0.33
N ILE A 17 3.62 6.42 -0.11
CA ILE A 17 4.09 7.46 -1.02
C ILE A 17 5.61 7.63 -0.84
N GLY A 18 6.38 7.22 -1.85
CA GLY A 18 7.84 7.14 -1.74
C GLY A 18 8.59 8.48 -1.68
N THR A 19 7.98 9.58 -2.12
CA THR A 19 8.59 10.93 -2.12
C THR A 19 8.51 11.64 -0.76
N LEU A 20 7.70 11.10 0.16
CA LEU A 20 7.52 11.65 1.49
C LEU A 20 8.51 11.02 2.46
N THR A 21 8.87 11.78 3.49
CA THR A 21 9.66 11.26 4.62
C THR A 21 8.79 10.43 5.56
N VAL A 22 9.43 9.64 6.42
CA VAL A 22 8.74 8.86 7.45
C VAL A 22 7.88 9.77 8.35
N ARG A 23 8.46 10.86 8.86
CA ARG A 23 7.78 11.84 9.71
C ARG A 23 6.62 12.52 8.99
N GLU A 24 6.80 12.90 7.72
CA GLU A 24 5.72 13.48 6.92
C GLU A 24 4.57 12.49 6.73
N THR A 25 4.88 11.22 6.43
CA THR A 25 3.86 10.19 6.16
C THR A 25 3.02 9.91 7.40
N ILE A 26 3.66 9.73 8.55
CA ILE A 26 2.98 9.54 9.84
C ILE A 26 2.20 10.81 10.22
N GLY A 27 2.79 11.99 10.02
CA GLY A 27 2.15 13.28 10.28
C GLY A 27 0.90 13.53 9.42
N TYR A 28 0.93 13.17 8.14
CA TYR A 28 -0.24 13.27 7.27
C TYR A 28 -1.34 12.31 7.70
N SER A 29 -1.02 11.06 8.03
CA SER A 29 -2.01 10.11 8.55
C SER A 29 -2.64 10.61 9.85
N ALA A 30 -1.83 11.18 10.76
CA ALA A 30 -2.32 11.79 11.99
C ALA A 30 -3.30 12.95 11.72
N LEU A 31 -2.99 13.83 10.75
CA LEU A 31 -3.89 14.92 10.37
C LEU A 31 -5.19 14.44 9.71
N LEU A 32 -5.14 13.32 8.98
CA LEU A 32 -6.30 12.75 8.30
C LEU A 32 -7.24 12.00 9.25
N ARG A 33 -6.75 11.47 10.38
CA ARG A 33 -7.57 10.65 11.30
C ARG A 33 -7.92 11.35 12.61
N LEU A 34 -7.03 12.19 13.15
CA LEU A 34 -7.22 12.82 14.46
C LEU A 34 -8.16 14.03 14.40
N PRO A 35 -8.97 14.27 15.46
CA PRO A 35 -9.93 15.37 15.49
C PRO A 35 -9.32 16.74 15.23
N ASP A 36 -10.07 17.62 14.57
CA ASP A 36 -9.62 19.00 14.26
C ASP A 36 -9.42 19.86 15.51
N LYS A 37 -10.19 19.56 16.58
CA LYS A 37 -10.12 20.27 17.87
C LYS A 37 -8.82 20.00 18.63
N MET A 38 -8.08 18.95 18.26
CA MET A 38 -6.82 18.60 18.91
C MET A 38 -5.72 19.59 18.50
N PRO A 39 -5.00 20.20 19.45
CA PRO A 39 -3.88 21.09 19.16
C PRO A 39 -2.83 20.46 18.24
N ARG A 40 -2.21 21.27 17.38
CA ARG A 40 -1.17 20.78 16.47
C ARG A 40 0.05 20.24 17.22
N GLU A 41 0.36 20.80 18.38
CA GLU A 41 1.46 20.33 19.23
C GLU A 41 1.20 18.92 19.77
N ASP A 42 -0.01 18.65 20.25
CA ASP A 42 -0.40 17.31 20.70
C ASP A 42 -0.39 16.30 19.56
N LYS A 43 -0.85 16.68 18.36
CA LYS A 43 -0.75 15.84 17.16
C LYS A 43 0.70 15.52 16.83
N ARG A 44 1.60 16.50 16.92
CA ARG A 44 3.04 16.32 16.68
C ARG A 44 3.65 15.43 17.76
N ALA A 45 3.33 15.66 19.04
CA ALA A 45 3.83 14.83 20.14
C ALA A 45 3.41 13.36 19.99
N LEU A 46 2.18 13.10 19.52
CA LEU A 46 1.74 11.74 19.22
C LEU A 46 2.54 11.11 18.08
N VAL A 47 2.78 11.86 17.00
CA VAL A 47 3.62 11.40 15.86
C VAL A 47 5.03 11.05 16.32
N GLU A 48 5.67 11.91 17.13
CA GLU A 48 7.00 11.63 17.69
C GLU A 48 7.00 10.41 18.60
N GLY A 49 5.97 10.28 19.45
CA GLY A 49 5.80 9.11 20.31
C GLY A 49 5.72 7.81 19.51
N THR A 50 4.95 7.79 18.42
CA THR A 50 4.84 6.61 17.54
C THR A 50 6.15 6.32 16.79
N ILE A 51 6.89 7.34 16.36
CA ILE A 51 8.21 7.17 15.73
C ILE A 51 9.19 6.51 16.71
N ILE A 52 9.15 6.93 17.98
CA ILE A 52 10.00 6.37 19.03
C ILE A 52 9.59 4.93 19.38
N GLU A 53 8.30 4.67 19.55
CA GLU A 53 7.74 3.33 19.86
C GLU A 53 8.11 2.31 18.78
N MET A 54 8.19 2.73 17.51
CA MET A 54 8.56 1.88 16.38
C MET A 54 10.06 1.86 16.05
N GLY A 55 10.91 2.55 16.81
CA GLY A 55 12.36 2.57 16.58
C GLY A 55 12.74 3.19 15.23
N LEU A 56 12.03 4.24 14.79
CA LEU A 56 12.19 4.90 13.50
C LEU A 56 12.91 6.26 13.62
N GLN A 57 13.55 6.58 14.75
CA GLN A 57 14.17 7.87 15.01
C GLN A 57 15.26 8.21 13.98
N ASP A 58 16.12 7.24 13.67
CA ASP A 58 17.27 7.42 12.78
C ASP A 58 16.86 7.70 11.32
N CYS A 59 15.68 7.20 10.92
CA CYS A 59 15.15 7.36 9.56
C CYS A 59 13.91 8.28 9.50
N ALA A 60 13.61 9.01 10.58
CA ALA A 60 12.40 9.85 10.67
C ALA A 60 12.33 10.90 9.55
N ASP A 61 13.47 11.51 9.21
CA ASP A 61 13.55 12.56 8.18
C ASP A 61 14.08 12.03 6.83
N THR A 62 14.18 10.70 6.69
CA THR A 62 14.57 10.02 5.45
C THR A 62 13.33 9.75 4.59
N VAL A 63 13.48 9.88 3.27
CA VAL A 63 12.43 9.55 2.29
C VAL A 63 12.12 8.05 2.30
N ILE A 64 10.85 7.69 2.17
CA ILE A 64 10.42 6.28 2.12
C ILE A 64 11.06 5.56 0.92
N GLY A 65 11.19 6.28 -0.20
CA GLY A 65 11.75 5.75 -1.43
C GLY A 65 10.71 5.09 -2.31
N ASN A 66 11.00 5.10 -3.60
CA ASN A 66 10.22 4.47 -4.66
C ASN A 66 11.17 3.66 -5.56
N TRP A 67 10.69 3.16 -6.69
CA TRP A 67 11.50 2.29 -7.55
C TRP A 67 12.72 2.98 -8.18
N HIS A 68 12.75 4.32 -8.23
CA HIS A 68 13.90 5.09 -8.74
C HIS A 68 14.73 5.74 -7.64
N LEU A 69 14.11 6.13 -6.53
CA LEU A 69 14.74 6.83 -5.42
C LEU A 69 14.93 5.86 -4.26
N ARG A 70 16.19 5.55 -3.96
CA ARG A 70 16.52 4.75 -2.78
C ARG A 70 16.06 5.48 -1.51
N GLY A 71 15.28 4.81 -0.68
CA GLY A 71 14.81 5.32 0.59
C GLY A 71 15.14 4.38 1.75
N VAL A 72 14.22 4.30 2.70
CA VAL A 72 14.32 3.43 3.87
C VAL A 72 14.38 1.94 3.49
N SER A 73 14.93 1.12 4.38
CA SER A 73 14.97 -0.33 4.23
C SER A 73 13.57 -0.96 4.25
N GLY A 74 13.45 -2.20 3.76
CA GLY A 74 12.17 -2.94 3.81
C GLY A 74 11.62 -3.09 5.24
N GLY A 75 12.50 -3.36 6.22
CA GLY A 75 12.15 -3.43 7.64
C GLY A 75 11.65 -2.11 8.21
N GLU A 76 12.30 -1.00 7.87
CA GLU A 76 11.82 0.33 8.24
C GLU A 76 10.49 0.66 7.58
N LYS A 77 10.33 0.36 6.29
CA LYS A 77 9.07 0.57 5.56
C LYS A 77 7.91 -0.20 6.22
N ARG A 78 8.17 -1.44 6.66
CA ARG A 78 7.21 -2.27 7.38
C ARG A 78 6.83 -1.66 8.73
N ARG A 79 7.82 -1.17 9.47
CA ARG A 79 7.60 -0.47 10.75
C ARG A 79 6.81 0.82 10.55
N VAL A 80 7.03 1.57 9.47
CA VAL A 80 6.21 2.75 9.11
C VAL A 80 4.77 2.34 8.83
N SER A 81 4.57 1.25 8.07
CA SER A 81 3.24 0.70 7.76
C SER A 81 2.43 0.35 9.01
N ILE A 82 3.08 -0.23 10.02
CA ILE A 82 2.49 -0.53 11.33
C ILE A 82 2.27 0.78 12.12
N ALA A 83 3.23 1.70 12.12
CA ALA A 83 3.14 3.00 12.81
C ALA A 83 1.89 3.78 12.41
N LEU A 84 1.55 3.79 11.11
CA LEU A 84 0.35 4.47 10.59
C LEU A 84 -0.94 3.97 11.22
N GLU A 85 -1.00 2.68 11.54
CA GLU A 85 -2.16 2.06 12.19
C GLU A 85 -2.16 2.22 13.72
N LEU A 86 -0.97 2.33 14.33
CA LEU A 86 -0.83 2.56 15.76
C LEU A 86 -1.18 3.97 16.21
N LEU A 87 -1.19 4.96 15.30
CA LEU A 87 -1.57 6.35 15.60
C LEU A 87 -2.92 6.48 16.30
N MET A 88 -3.90 5.64 15.93
CA MET A 88 -5.23 5.64 16.55
C MET A 88 -5.31 4.83 17.85
N ARG A 89 -4.18 4.27 18.30
CA ARG A 89 -4.05 3.37 19.46
C ARG A 89 -5.16 2.31 19.47
N PRO A 90 -5.23 1.46 18.43
CA PRO A 90 -6.29 0.49 18.30
C PRO A 90 -6.27 -0.54 19.43
N ARG A 91 -7.45 -0.94 19.92
CA ARG A 91 -7.56 -2.03 20.90
C ARG A 91 -7.33 -3.40 20.27
N LEU A 92 -7.66 -3.54 19.00
CA LEU A 92 -7.50 -4.76 18.21
C LEU A 92 -6.67 -4.47 16.95
N LEU A 93 -5.55 -5.15 16.79
CA LEU A 93 -4.64 -4.98 15.66
C LEU A 93 -4.52 -6.30 14.90
N PHE A 94 -4.84 -6.25 13.61
CA PHE A 94 -4.65 -7.35 12.67
C PHE A 94 -3.44 -7.07 11.77
N LEU A 95 -2.55 -8.03 11.63
CA LEU A 95 -1.40 -7.93 10.75
C LEU A 95 -1.32 -9.12 9.82
N ASP A 96 -1.21 -8.85 8.52
CA ASP A 96 -1.03 -9.89 7.52
C ASP A 96 0.44 -10.01 7.14
N GLU A 97 1.10 -11.08 7.58
CA GLU A 97 2.53 -11.37 7.39
C GLU A 97 3.47 -10.20 7.77
N PRO A 98 3.50 -9.75 9.04
CA PRO A 98 4.30 -8.60 9.46
C PRO A 98 5.81 -8.79 9.28
N THR A 99 6.30 -10.02 9.21
CA THR A 99 7.72 -10.37 9.12
C THR A 99 8.18 -10.77 7.71
N SER A 100 7.28 -10.77 6.71
CA SER A 100 7.61 -11.22 5.35
C SER A 100 8.54 -10.23 4.66
N GLY A 101 9.56 -10.74 3.96
CA GLY A 101 10.58 -9.93 3.29
C GLY A 101 11.57 -9.22 4.21
N LEU A 102 11.53 -9.50 5.53
CA LEU A 102 12.47 -8.94 6.51
C LEU A 102 13.62 -9.90 6.79
N ASP A 103 14.77 -9.33 7.16
CA ASP A 103 15.86 -10.10 7.77
C ASP A 103 15.51 -10.49 9.22
N SER A 104 16.22 -11.47 9.77
CA SER A 104 15.93 -12.02 11.11
C SER A 104 15.93 -10.96 12.21
N SER A 105 16.83 -9.96 12.14
CA SER A 105 16.94 -8.93 13.17
C SER A 105 15.76 -7.96 13.13
N SER A 106 15.35 -7.53 11.93
CA SER A 106 14.17 -6.69 11.75
C SER A 106 12.88 -7.43 12.11
N ALA A 107 12.75 -8.71 11.75
CA ALA A 107 11.60 -9.54 12.11
C ALA A 107 11.45 -9.71 13.62
N PHE A 108 12.56 -9.93 14.33
CA PHE A 108 12.60 -9.99 15.79
C PHE A 108 12.16 -8.66 16.40
N PHE A 109 12.70 -7.53 15.93
CA PHE A 109 12.34 -6.20 16.41
C PHE A 109 10.83 -5.93 16.25
N VAL A 110 10.28 -6.20 15.06
CA VAL A 110 8.84 -6.01 14.78
C VAL A 110 8.01 -6.86 15.72
N THR A 111 8.33 -8.14 15.86
CA THR A 111 7.57 -9.06 16.74
C THR A 111 7.66 -8.66 18.20
N GLN A 112 8.84 -8.26 18.68
CA GLN A 112 9.05 -7.78 20.05
C GLN A 112 8.25 -6.51 20.32
N THR A 113 8.19 -5.60 19.34
CA THR A 113 7.37 -4.38 19.43
C THR A 113 5.89 -4.76 19.54
N LEU A 114 5.39 -5.64 18.66
CA LEU A 114 4.01 -6.13 18.71
C LEU A 114 3.67 -6.82 20.05
N ARG A 115 4.61 -7.58 20.61
CA ARG A 115 4.48 -8.18 21.95
C ARG A 115 4.38 -7.10 23.04
N GLY A 116 5.16 -6.04 22.95
CA GLY A 116 5.06 -4.86 23.82
C GLY A 116 3.66 -4.25 23.78
N LEU A 117 3.13 -3.99 22.58
CA LEU A 117 1.77 -3.47 22.40
C LEU A 117 0.73 -4.40 23.05
N ALA A 118 0.90 -5.72 22.92
CA ALA A 118 -0.02 -6.68 23.51
C ALA A 118 0.02 -6.65 25.05
N ARG A 119 1.20 -6.44 25.64
CA ARG A 119 1.38 -6.31 27.10
C ARG A 119 0.78 -5.01 27.65
N ASP A 120 0.69 -3.97 26.83
CA ASP A 120 0.00 -2.71 27.16
C ASP A 120 -1.54 -2.82 27.12
N GLY A 121 -2.08 -4.03 26.92
CA GLY A 121 -3.53 -4.29 26.96
C GLY A 121 -4.22 -4.25 25.59
N ARG A 122 -3.46 -4.26 24.49
CA ARG A 122 -3.99 -4.38 23.12
C ARG A 122 -4.07 -5.86 22.73
N THR A 123 -5.02 -6.21 21.87
CA THR A 123 -5.09 -7.55 21.26
C THR A 123 -4.44 -7.51 19.89
N VAL A 124 -3.38 -8.30 19.68
CA VAL A 124 -2.66 -8.37 18.41
C VAL A 124 -2.86 -9.75 17.80
N ILE A 125 -3.30 -9.79 16.54
CA ILE A 125 -3.50 -11.01 15.75
C ILE A 125 -2.65 -10.87 14.49
N ALA A 126 -1.73 -11.80 14.28
CA ALA A 126 -0.85 -11.79 13.11
C ALA A 126 -0.83 -13.16 12.41
N SER A 127 -0.86 -13.15 11.08
CA SER A 127 -0.46 -14.30 10.27
C SER A 127 1.06 -14.24 10.09
N ILE A 128 1.80 -15.32 10.35
CA ILE A 128 3.26 -15.35 10.18
C ILE A 128 3.64 -16.61 9.41
N HIS A 129 4.34 -16.40 8.29
CA HIS A 129 4.88 -17.47 7.47
C HIS A 129 6.29 -17.83 7.96
N GLN A 130 6.48 -19.08 8.44
CA GLN A 130 7.79 -19.63 8.83
C GLN A 130 8.63 -18.74 9.78
N PRO A 131 8.20 -18.54 11.04
CA PRO A 131 8.97 -17.76 12.00
C PRO A 131 10.26 -18.48 12.41
N SER A 132 11.33 -17.71 12.62
CA SER A 132 12.54 -18.22 13.29
C SER A 132 12.21 -18.68 14.71
N SER A 133 13.07 -19.53 15.29
CA SER A 133 12.88 -20.01 16.66
C SER A 133 12.76 -18.87 17.67
N GLU A 134 13.60 -17.83 17.54
CA GLU A 134 13.56 -16.64 18.41
C GLU A 134 12.22 -15.87 18.31
N VAL A 135 11.68 -15.74 17.10
CA VAL A 135 10.37 -15.09 16.87
C VAL A 135 9.24 -15.96 17.41
N PHE A 136 9.31 -17.28 17.24
CA PHE A 136 8.30 -18.22 17.71
C PHE A 136 8.14 -18.20 19.24
N GLU A 137 9.24 -18.05 19.98
CA GLU A 137 9.22 -17.94 21.45
C GLU A 137 8.50 -16.69 21.97
N LEU A 138 8.30 -15.67 21.12
CA LEU A 138 7.60 -14.44 21.49
C LEU A 138 6.06 -14.59 21.46
N PHE A 139 5.53 -15.67 20.87
CA PHE A 139 4.09 -15.85 20.72
C PHE A 139 3.42 -16.31 22.02
N ASP A 140 2.37 -15.60 22.43
CA ASP A 140 1.56 -16.02 23.58
C ASP A 140 0.61 -17.18 23.20
N MET A 141 -0.04 -17.08 22.03
CA MET A 141 -1.01 -18.04 21.52
C MET A 141 -0.67 -18.43 20.07
N LEU A 142 -0.89 -19.70 19.73
CA LEU A 142 -0.67 -20.26 18.40
C LEU A 142 -2.00 -20.77 17.82
N PHE A 143 -2.31 -20.35 16.60
CA PHE A 143 -3.44 -20.85 15.82
C PHE A 143 -2.93 -21.46 14.51
N LEU A 144 -3.04 -22.78 14.36
CA LEU A 144 -2.60 -23.51 13.18
C LEU A 144 -3.81 -23.93 12.33
N LEU A 145 -3.77 -23.54 11.07
CA LEU A 145 -4.77 -23.85 10.06
C LEU A 145 -4.17 -24.69 8.93
N SER A 146 -4.95 -25.66 8.44
CA SER A 146 -4.63 -26.46 7.25
C SER A 146 -5.90 -26.62 6.41
N SER A 147 -5.86 -26.16 5.16
CA SER A 147 -7.00 -26.27 4.21
C SER A 147 -8.35 -25.83 4.81
N GLY A 148 -8.35 -24.72 5.56
CA GLY A 148 -9.55 -24.17 6.22
C GLY A 148 -9.98 -24.87 7.51
N LYS A 149 -9.23 -25.89 7.99
CA LYS A 149 -9.53 -26.60 9.23
C LYS A 149 -8.51 -26.27 10.31
N THR A 150 -8.97 -26.14 11.55
CA THR A 150 -8.11 -25.95 12.72
C THR A 150 -7.39 -27.24 13.08
N VAL A 151 -6.06 -27.17 13.09
CA VAL A 151 -5.17 -28.26 13.52
C VAL A 151 -4.84 -28.11 15.00
N TYR A 152 -4.61 -26.87 15.46
CA TYR A 152 -4.31 -26.56 16.85
C TYR A 152 -4.69 -25.11 17.17
N PHE A 153 -5.20 -24.88 18.38
CA PHE A 153 -5.37 -23.56 18.97
C PHE A 153 -5.08 -23.65 20.46
N GLY A 154 -4.14 -22.84 20.96
CA GLY A 154 -3.71 -22.88 22.36
C GLY A 154 -2.48 -22.03 22.60
N GLN A 155 -1.86 -22.19 23.77
CA GLN A 155 -0.59 -21.52 24.07
C GLN A 155 0.51 -22.05 23.13
N ALA A 156 1.43 -21.18 22.70
CA ALA A 156 2.50 -21.58 21.79
C ALA A 156 3.47 -22.59 22.45
N SER A 157 3.74 -22.42 23.75
CA SER A 157 4.59 -23.33 24.55
C SER A 157 4.05 -24.76 24.62
N GLN A 158 2.73 -24.92 24.66
CA GLN A 158 2.05 -26.23 24.77
C GLN A 158 1.91 -26.95 23.41
N ALA A 159 2.23 -26.28 22.30
CA ALA A 159 2.10 -26.87 20.97
C ALA A 159 2.99 -28.11 20.80
N CYS A 160 4.24 -28.06 21.29
CA CYS A 160 5.16 -29.19 21.21
C CYS A 160 4.61 -30.45 21.92
N GLU A 161 3.98 -30.28 23.09
CA GLU A 161 3.38 -31.37 23.86
C GLU A 161 2.17 -31.97 23.13
N PHE A 162 1.32 -31.12 22.54
CA PHE A 162 0.19 -31.58 21.73
C PHE A 162 0.66 -32.44 20.55
N PHE A 163 1.63 -31.96 19.76
CA PHE A 163 2.17 -32.70 18.62
C PHE A 163 2.84 -34.02 19.05
N ALA A 164 3.56 -34.04 20.18
CA ALA A 164 4.10 -35.26 20.75
C ALA A 164 3.00 -36.28 21.12
N SER A 165 1.92 -35.83 21.79
CA SER A 165 0.78 -36.68 22.16
C SER A 165 0.01 -37.25 20.94
N ALA A 166 -0.01 -36.51 19.82
CA ALA A 166 -0.59 -36.97 18.57
C ALA A 166 0.30 -37.99 17.80
N GLY A 167 1.52 -38.23 18.29
CA GLY A 167 2.50 -39.14 17.69
C GLY A 167 3.45 -38.48 16.69
N PHE A 168 3.60 -37.15 16.74
CA PHE A 168 4.50 -36.37 15.89
C PHE A 168 5.44 -35.49 16.74
N PRO A 169 6.29 -36.08 17.61
CA PRO A 169 7.20 -35.30 18.46
C PRO A 169 8.16 -34.46 17.61
N CYS A 170 8.47 -33.26 18.10
CA CYS A 170 9.47 -32.40 17.44
C CYS A 170 10.87 -32.99 17.66
N PRO A 171 11.68 -33.17 16.60
CA PRO A 171 13.07 -33.60 16.74
C PRO A 171 13.90 -32.62 17.58
N PRO A 172 14.95 -33.10 18.28
CA PRO A 172 15.88 -32.22 18.97
C PRO A 172 16.60 -31.32 17.96
N LEU A 173 16.90 -30.08 18.35
CA LEU A 173 17.59 -29.07 17.52
C LEU A 173 16.86 -28.62 16.25
N ARG A 174 15.57 -28.93 16.13
CA ARG A 174 14.72 -28.43 15.04
C ARG A 174 13.82 -27.30 15.54
N ASN A 175 13.63 -26.29 14.70
CA ASN A 175 12.65 -25.23 14.94
C ASN A 175 11.23 -25.85 15.01
N PRO A 176 10.49 -25.65 16.12
CA PRO A 176 9.13 -26.17 16.26
C PRO A 176 8.18 -25.69 15.16
N SER A 177 8.29 -24.43 14.75
CA SER A 177 7.40 -23.86 13.73
C SER A 177 7.55 -24.57 12.38
N ASP A 178 8.78 -24.85 11.97
CA ASP A 178 9.10 -25.59 10.74
C ASP A 178 8.60 -27.04 10.82
N HIS A 179 8.72 -27.66 11.98
CA HIS A 179 8.19 -29.02 12.20
C HIS A 179 6.67 -29.05 12.08
N PHE A 180 5.96 -28.11 12.71
CA PHE A 180 4.50 -28.02 12.63
C PHE A 180 4.04 -27.78 11.20
N LEU A 181 4.68 -26.85 10.48
CA LEU A 181 4.35 -26.56 9.07
C LEU A 181 4.59 -27.77 8.16
N ARG A 182 5.66 -28.54 8.38
CA ARG A 182 5.91 -29.78 7.65
C ARG A 182 4.81 -30.82 7.89
N CYS A 183 4.28 -30.91 9.11
CA CYS A 183 3.20 -31.84 9.46
C CYS A 183 1.85 -31.47 8.82
N VAL A 184 1.64 -30.18 8.51
CA VAL A 184 0.34 -29.67 8.03
C VAL A 184 0.34 -29.28 6.55
N ASN A 185 1.47 -29.32 5.85
CA ASN A 185 1.56 -28.90 4.45
C ASN A 185 1.79 -30.08 3.50
N SER A 186 0.77 -30.41 2.71
CA SER A 186 0.81 -31.49 1.71
C SER A 186 1.77 -31.25 0.55
N ASP A 187 2.25 -30.02 0.32
CA ASP A 187 3.15 -29.73 -0.79
C ASP A 187 4.54 -30.38 -0.61
N PHE A 188 4.93 -30.67 0.63
CA PHE A 188 6.16 -31.43 0.89
C PHE A 188 6.11 -32.85 0.31
N ASP A 189 4.92 -33.47 0.19
CA ASP A 189 4.77 -34.78 -0.43
C ASP A 189 5.06 -34.73 -1.94
N LYS A 190 4.63 -33.65 -2.62
CA LYS A 190 4.91 -33.44 -4.05
C LYS A 190 6.40 -33.27 -4.30
N VAL A 191 7.05 -32.43 -3.51
CA VAL A 191 8.51 -32.19 -3.60
C VAL A 191 9.28 -33.49 -3.37
N LYS A 192 8.90 -34.28 -2.36
CA LYS A 192 9.50 -35.58 -2.07
C LYS A 192 9.30 -36.59 -3.20
N ALA A 193 8.13 -36.60 -3.85
CA ALA A 193 7.85 -37.45 -5.00
C ALA A 193 8.71 -37.07 -6.23
N THR A 194 8.85 -35.78 -6.53
CA THR A 194 9.72 -35.28 -7.61
C THR A 194 11.19 -35.61 -7.35
N LEU A 195 11.68 -35.41 -6.12
CA LEU A 195 13.06 -35.73 -5.73
C LEU A 195 13.35 -37.23 -5.91
N LYS A 196 12.43 -38.11 -5.48
CA LYS A 196 12.53 -39.57 -5.70
C LYS A 196 12.58 -39.94 -7.19
N GLY A 197 11.84 -39.23 -8.05
CA GLY A 197 11.85 -39.45 -9.50
C GLY A 197 13.14 -38.99 -10.21
N SER A 198 13.86 -38.01 -9.63
CA SER A 198 15.01 -37.36 -10.27
C SER A 198 16.38 -38.05 -10.06
N MET A 199 16.43 -39.26 -9.48
CA MET A 199 17.65 -40.07 -9.29
C MET A 199 18.86 -39.33 -8.66
N LYS A 200 18.62 -38.34 -7.78
CA LYS A 200 19.67 -37.74 -6.94
C LYS A 200 19.27 -37.84 -5.46
N ALA A 201 20.14 -38.51 -4.69
CA ALA A 201 20.05 -38.87 -3.26
C ALA A 201 19.13 -40.09 -2.96
N ARG A 202 19.63 -41.25 -2.53
CA ARG A 202 20.40 -41.45 -1.28
C ARG A 202 19.85 -40.58 -0.13
N ILE A 203 18.53 -40.47 -0.02
CA ILE A 203 17.89 -40.02 1.20
C ILE A 203 18.14 -41.13 2.22
N GLU A 204 19.12 -40.90 3.10
CA GLU A 204 19.35 -41.71 4.28
C GLU A 204 18.00 -41.97 4.97
N ARG A 205 17.79 -43.21 5.42
CA ARG A 205 16.58 -43.59 6.15
C ARG A 205 16.50 -42.73 7.42
N SER A 206 15.81 -41.61 7.32
CA SER A 206 15.41 -40.82 8.47
C SER A 206 14.30 -41.61 9.17
N ASP A 207 14.49 -41.92 10.45
CA ASP A 207 13.49 -42.59 11.31
C ASP A 207 12.31 -41.66 11.69
N ASP A 208 12.15 -40.55 10.97
CA ASP A 208 11.11 -39.56 11.20
C ASP A 208 9.72 -40.18 10.90
N PRO A 209 8.78 -40.23 11.86
CA PRO A 209 7.44 -40.81 11.66
C PRO A 209 6.67 -40.15 10.51
N LEU A 210 7.03 -38.90 10.17
CA LEU A 210 6.50 -38.16 9.02
C LEU A 210 6.87 -38.79 7.67
N ASP A 211 7.95 -39.57 7.59
CA ASP A 211 8.39 -40.19 6.34
C ASP A 211 7.66 -41.51 6.02
N ARG A 212 6.94 -42.07 7.01
CA ARG A 212 6.21 -43.34 6.92
C ARG A 212 4.71 -43.17 6.59
N MET A 213 4.18 -41.95 6.64
CA MET A 213 2.75 -41.65 6.48
C MET A 213 2.56 -40.50 5.48
N THR A 214 1.43 -40.44 4.79
CA THR A 214 1.13 -39.29 3.91
C THR A 214 0.76 -38.07 4.75
N THR A 215 1.12 -36.86 4.32
CA THR A 215 0.84 -35.63 5.09
C THR A 215 -0.67 -35.42 5.27
N SER A 216 -1.47 -35.84 4.27
CA SER A 216 -2.94 -35.84 4.33
C SER A 216 -3.52 -36.73 5.44
N GLU A 217 -2.85 -37.82 5.78
CA GLU A 217 -3.26 -38.66 6.91
C GLU A 217 -2.78 -38.09 8.24
N ALA A 218 -1.59 -37.48 8.28
CA ALA A 218 -1.09 -36.76 9.45
C ALA A 218 -2.03 -35.61 9.85
N ILE A 219 -2.47 -34.79 8.88
CA ILE A 219 -3.46 -33.72 9.07
C ILE A 219 -4.76 -34.27 9.65
N ARG A 220 -5.30 -35.36 9.09
CA ARG A 220 -6.53 -35.99 9.59
C ARG A 220 -6.39 -36.46 11.03
N LYS A 221 -5.25 -37.07 11.37
CA LYS A 221 -4.95 -37.53 12.73
C LYS A 221 -4.84 -36.37 13.70
N LEU A 222 -4.16 -35.29 13.32
CA LEU A 222 -4.02 -34.07 14.14
C LEU A 222 -5.37 -33.38 14.37
N ILE A 223 -6.20 -33.23 13.34
CA ILE A 223 -7.55 -32.63 13.49
C ILE A 223 -8.42 -33.49 14.42
N ALA A 224 -8.39 -34.82 14.28
CA ALA A 224 -9.13 -35.72 15.15
C ALA A 224 -8.62 -35.67 16.60
N SER A 225 -7.29 -35.58 16.80
CA SER A 225 -6.67 -35.42 18.11
C SER A 225 -7.08 -34.09 18.75
N TYR A 226 -7.02 -32.98 18.01
CA TYR A 226 -7.42 -31.67 18.49
C TYR A 226 -8.89 -31.63 18.91
N SER A 227 -9.79 -32.19 18.09
CA SER A 227 -11.23 -32.24 18.39
C SER A 227 -11.57 -33.01 19.68
N ARG A 228 -10.69 -33.91 20.13
CA ARG A 228 -10.82 -34.68 21.38
C ARG A 228 -9.98 -34.12 22.52
N SER A 229 -9.11 -33.16 22.24
CA SER A 229 -8.17 -32.60 23.21
C SER A 229 -8.86 -31.62 24.17
N GLN A 230 -8.27 -31.46 25.35
CA GLN A 230 -8.71 -30.46 26.33
C GLN A 230 -8.65 -29.03 25.77
N TYR A 231 -7.69 -28.76 24.87
CA TYR A 231 -7.54 -27.45 24.21
C TYR A 231 -8.80 -27.04 23.45
N TYR A 232 -9.40 -27.96 22.71
CA TYR A 232 -10.64 -27.70 21.96
C TYR A 232 -11.82 -27.39 22.88
N TYR A 233 -12.00 -28.18 23.94
CA TYR A 233 -13.08 -27.96 24.90
C TYR A 233 -12.91 -26.64 25.65
N ALA A 234 -11.70 -26.33 26.12
CA ALA A 234 -11.40 -25.08 26.81
C ALA A 234 -11.62 -23.85 25.91
N ALA A 235 -11.20 -23.92 24.65
CA ALA A 235 -11.45 -22.85 23.68
C ALA A 235 -12.94 -22.65 23.43
N ARG A 236 -13.69 -23.75 23.26
CA ARG A 236 -15.13 -23.71 22.98
C ARG A 236 -15.94 -23.24 24.18
N GLU A 237 -15.55 -23.61 25.40
CA GLU A 237 -16.11 -23.09 26.64
C GLU A 237 -15.93 -21.57 26.73
N ARG A 238 -14.70 -21.06 26.52
CA ARG A 238 -14.45 -19.61 26.50
C ARG A 238 -15.26 -18.89 25.43
N VAL A 239 -15.37 -19.44 24.22
CA VAL A 239 -16.20 -18.85 23.15
C VAL A 239 -17.68 -18.81 23.58
N ASN A 240 -18.18 -19.86 24.22
CA ASN A 240 -19.55 -19.88 24.73
C ASN A 240 -19.75 -18.82 25.82
N ASP A 241 -18.80 -18.66 26.74
CA ASP A 241 -18.86 -17.65 27.80
C ASP A 241 -18.85 -16.23 27.23
N ILE A 242 -17.96 -15.97 26.27
CA ILE A 242 -17.89 -14.68 25.56
C ILE A 242 -19.19 -14.42 24.79
N SER A 243 -19.80 -15.45 24.18
CA SER A 243 -21.05 -15.30 23.42
C SER A 243 -22.25 -14.89 24.28
N ARG A 244 -22.21 -15.21 25.58
CA ARG A 244 -23.25 -14.83 26.56
C ARG A 244 -23.11 -13.38 27.02
N ILE A 245 -21.92 -12.80 26.91
CA ILE A 245 -21.67 -11.39 27.20
C ILE A 245 -22.20 -10.58 26.02
N LYS A 246 -23.23 -9.75 26.22
CA LYS A 246 -23.62 -8.73 25.23
C LYS A 246 -22.45 -7.77 25.06
N GLY A 247 -21.69 -7.96 23.98
CA GLY A 247 -20.60 -7.06 23.62
C GLY A 247 -21.13 -5.63 23.44
N THR A 248 -20.38 -4.64 23.91
CA THR A 248 -20.56 -3.26 23.48
C THR A 248 -20.31 -3.21 21.97
N VAL A 249 -21.26 -2.66 21.21
CA VAL A 249 -21.04 -2.35 19.80
C VAL A 249 -19.90 -1.33 19.76
N LEU A 250 -18.73 -1.80 19.35
CA LEU A 250 -17.60 -0.94 19.12
C LEU A 250 -17.87 -0.26 17.78
N ASP A 251 -18.42 0.96 17.81
CA ASP A 251 -18.54 1.78 16.61
C ASP A 251 -17.14 1.93 16.02
N SER A 252 -16.91 1.36 14.84
CA SER A 252 -15.69 1.59 14.07
C SER A 252 -15.69 3.05 13.64
N GLY A 253 -15.31 3.93 14.56
CA GLY A 253 -15.19 5.35 14.31
C GLY A 253 -14.22 5.52 13.15
N GLY A 254 -14.75 5.92 11.99
CA GLY A 254 -13.93 6.37 10.88
C GLY A 254 -13.13 7.62 11.30
N SER A 255 -12.48 8.25 10.32
CA SER A 255 -11.79 9.51 10.57
C SER A 255 -12.64 10.52 11.36
N GLN A 256 -12.03 11.09 12.39
CA GLN A 256 -12.61 12.14 13.23
C GLN A 256 -12.30 13.55 12.68
N ALA A 257 -11.57 13.64 11.56
CA ALA A 257 -11.22 14.90 10.93
C ALA A 257 -12.37 15.41 10.05
N SER A 258 -12.54 16.73 9.95
CA SER A 258 -13.57 17.28 9.05
C SER A 258 -13.20 17.04 7.58
N PHE A 259 -14.22 17.06 6.72
CA PHE A 259 -14.05 16.98 5.27
C PHE A 259 -13.07 18.04 4.73
N LEU A 260 -13.14 19.27 5.25
CA LEU A 260 -12.25 20.37 4.82
C LEU A 260 -10.80 20.10 5.23
N MET A 261 -10.59 19.60 6.46
CA MET A 261 -9.26 19.23 6.95
C MET A 261 -8.67 18.08 6.13
N GLN A 262 -9.48 17.06 5.84
CA GLN A 262 -9.09 15.95 4.96
C GLN A 262 -8.70 16.49 3.58
N ALA A 263 -9.54 17.31 2.95
CA ALA A 263 -9.29 17.85 1.63
C ALA A 263 -8.02 18.73 1.59
N CYS A 264 -7.85 19.65 2.55
CA CYS A 264 -6.66 20.51 2.62
C CYS A 264 -5.38 19.70 2.85
N THR A 265 -5.43 18.71 3.73
CA THR A 265 -4.29 17.83 4.05
C THR A 265 -3.90 16.99 2.85
N LEU A 266 -4.88 16.37 2.17
CA LEU A 266 -4.65 15.60 0.95
C LEU A 266 -4.12 16.45 -0.19
N THR A 267 -4.64 17.67 -0.38
CA THR A 267 -4.14 18.60 -1.41
C THR A 267 -2.69 18.97 -1.12
N LYS A 268 -2.35 19.30 0.13
CA LYS A 268 -0.96 19.60 0.51
C LYS A 268 -0.04 18.39 0.29
N ARG A 269 -0.47 17.21 0.73
CA ARG A 269 0.27 15.95 0.56
C ARG A 269 0.53 15.65 -0.92
N SER A 270 -0.52 15.71 -1.74
CA SER A 270 -0.47 15.45 -3.17
C SER A 270 0.38 16.50 -3.89
N PHE A 271 0.26 17.78 -3.55
CA PHE A 271 1.09 18.85 -4.12
C PHE A 271 2.58 18.64 -3.83
N ILE A 272 2.95 18.28 -2.59
CA ILE A 272 4.34 17.99 -2.24
C ILE A 272 4.83 16.77 -3.01
N ASN A 273 4.04 15.69 -3.06
CA ASN A 273 4.37 14.49 -3.83
C ASN A 273 4.65 14.83 -5.30
N MET A 274 3.73 15.54 -5.94
CA MET A 274 3.83 15.98 -7.34
C MET A 274 5.04 16.90 -7.59
N SER A 275 5.37 17.77 -6.64
CA SER A 275 6.50 18.69 -6.77
C SER A 275 7.87 17.99 -6.66
N ARG A 276 7.97 16.98 -5.79
CA ARG A 276 9.20 16.22 -5.52
C ARG A 276 9.42 15.08 -6.51
N ASP A 277 8.36 14.56 -7.10
CA ASP A 277 8.46 13.56 -8.16
C ASP A 277 8.88 14.22 -9.49
N PHE A 278 10.18 14.21 -9.76
CA PHE A 278 10.75 14.74 -10.99
C PHE A 278 10.23 14.03 -12.25
N GLY A 279 9.97 12.72 -12.15
CA GLY A 279 9.53 11.92 -13.29
C GLY A 279 8.12 12.27 -13.75
N TYR A 280 7.28 12.76 -12.84
CA TYR A 280 5.86 12.92 -13.10
C TYR A 280 5.50 14.19 -13.91
N TYR A 281 5.69 15.38 -13.34
CA TYR A 281 5.33 16.64 -14.02
C TYR A 281 6.51 17.34 -14.68
N TRP A 282 7.73 17.22 -14.13
CA TRP A 282 8.88 17.96 -14.65
C TRP A 282 9.41 17.37 -15.95
N LEU A 283 9.56 16.04 -16.02
CA LEU A 283 9.90 15.36 -17.28
C LEU A 283 8.83 15.58 -18.34
N ARG A 284 7.56 15.55 -17.93
CA ARG A 284 6.42 15.84 -18.81
C ARG A 284 6.49 17.27 -19.34
N LEU A 285 6.70 18.27 -18.47
CA LEU A 285 6.88 19.66 -18.87
C LEU A 285 8.00 19.79 -19.92
N LEU A 286 9.17 19.17 -19.67
CA LEU A 286 10.29 19.19 -20.62
C LEU A 286 9.89 18.63 -21.99
N ILE A 287 9.23 17.48 -22.05
CA ILE A 287 8.81 16.86 -23.31
C ILE A 287 7.77 17.73 -24.04
N TYR A 288 6.83 18.33 -23.30
CA TYR A 288 5.82 19.22 -23.87
C TYR A 288 6.46 20.47 -24.48
N LEU A 289 7.45 21.06 -23.82
CA LEU A 289 8.20 22.20 -24.34
C LEU A 289 8.98 21.82 -25.59
N LEU A 290 9.70 20.70 -25.58
CA LEU A 290 10.44 20.23 -26.76
C LEU A 290 9.53 20.02 -27.97
N VAL A 291 8.38 19.36 -27.78
CA VAL A 291 7.47 19.09 -28.89
C VAL A 291 6.80 20.37 -29.39
N THR A 292 6.38 21.27 -28.50
CA THR A 292 5.80 22.55 -28.93
C THR A 292 6.80 23.45 -29.62
N VAL A 293 8.07 23.44 -29.23
CA VAL A 293 9.15 24.10 -29.98
C VAL A 293 9.32 23.46 -31.36
N CYS A 294 9.36 22.13 -31.47
CA CYS A 294 9.47 21.44 -32.77
C CYS A 294 8.29 21.74 -33.70
N ILE A 295 7.06 21.75 -33.19
CA ILE A 295 5.88 22.13 -34.00
C ILE A 295 5.95 23.62 -34.36
N GLY A 296 6.34 24.47 -33.41
CA GLY A 296 6.52 25.91 -33.63
C GLY A 296 7.57 26.25 -34.69
N THR A 297 8.65 25.46 -34.80
CA THR A 297 9.66 25.66 -35.86
C THR A 297 9.18 25.20 -37.24
N ILE A 298 8.38 24.12 -37.31
CA ILE A 298 7.78 23.65 -38.58
C ILE A 298 6.80 24.70 -39.13
N TYR A 299 6.02 25.32 -38.25
CA TYR A 299 5.03 26.34 -38.61
C TYR A 299 5.51 27.75 -38.28
N LEU A 300 6.80 28.02 -38.47
CA LEU A 300 7.36 29.34 -38.21
C LEU A 300 6.80 30.38 -39.20
N ASP A 301 6.19 31.44 -38.67
CA ASP A 301 5.65 32.57 -39.44
C ASP A 301 4.80 32.17 -40.67
N VAL A 302 3.65 31.54 -40.40
CA VAL A 302 2.76 30.95 -41.41
C VAL A 302 2.23 31.96 -42.45
N GLY A 303 2.38 33.28 -42.22
CA GLY A 303 1.93 34.33 -43.13
C GLY A 303 0.41 34.42 -43.26
N THR A 304 -0.08 35.17 -44.27
CA THR A 304 -1.51 35.51 -44.47
C THR A 304 -2.11 35.01 -45.79
N LYS A 305 -1.44 34.05 -46.48
CA LYS A 305 -1.91 33.52 -47.77
C LYS A 305 -3.06 32.53 -47.58
N TYR A 306 -3.76 32.16 -48.66
CA TYR A 306 -4.86 31.17 -48.58
C TYR A 306 -4.40 29.81 -48.04
N THR A 307 -3.18 29.38 -48.40
CA THR A 307 -2.55 28.15 -47.86
C THR A 307 -2.23 28.24 -46.37
N SER A 308 -2.07 29.46 -45.84
CA SER A 308 -1.81 29.74 -44.42
C SER A 308 -2.99 29.38 -43.51
N ILE A 309 -4.22 29.38 -44.04
CA ILE A 309 -5.41 29.00 -43.28
C ILE A 309 -5.34 27.51 -42.90
N LEU A 310 -5.03 26.65 -43.88
CA LEU A 310 -4.87 25.22 -43.66
C LEU A 310 -3.69 24.94 -42.71
N ALA A 311 -2.58 25.64 -42.89
CA ALA A 311 -1.40 25.48 -42.02
C ALA A 311 -1.68 25.88 -40.56
N ARG A 312 -2.45 26.94 -40.31
CA ARG A 312 -2.88 27.34 -38.95
C ARG A 312 -3.82 26.31 -38.31
N ALA A 313 -4.76 25.77 -39.08
CA ALA A 313 -5.66 24.72 -38.63
C ALA A 313 -4.88 23.44 -38.29
N ALA A 314 -3.95 23.03 -39.16
CA ALA A 314 -3.09 21.88 -38.92
C ALA A 314 -2.20 22.08 -37.68
N CYS A 315 -1.54 23.23 -37.54
CA CYS A 315 -0.74 23.57 -36.36
C CYS A 315 -1.56 23.48 -35.07
N SER A 316 -2.75 24.09 -35.05
CA SER A 316 -3.64 24.04 -33.88
C SER A 316 -4.07 22.61 -33.56
N ALA A 317 -4.42 21.80 -34.57
CA ALA A 317 -4.79 20.40 -34.39
C ALA A 317 -3.63 19.57 -33.84
N PHE A 318 -2.40 19.77 -34.35
CA PHE A 318 -1.21 19.06 -33.85
C PHE A 318 -0.87 19.45 -32.41
N VAL A 319 -0.93 20.74 -32.08
CA VAL A 319 -0.61 21.22 -30.73
C VAL A 319 -1.65 20.70 -29.74
N PHE A 320 -2.94 20.91 -30.00
CA PHE A 320 -3.99 20.42 -29.11
C PHE A 320 -3.95 18.89 -29.02
N GLY A 321 -3.93 18.19 -30.15
CA GLY A 321 -3.94 16.73 -30.19
C GLY A 321 -2.74 16.10 -29.49
N PHE A 322 -1.52 16.61 -29.72
CA PHE A 322 -0.32 16.06 -29.10
C PHE A 322 -0.26 16.37 -27.60
N VAL A 323 -0.58 17.61 -27.19
CA VAL A 323 -0.59 18.03 -25.78
C VAL A 323 -1.64 17.25 -24.99
N THR A 324 -2.82 16.99 -25.57
CA THR A 324 -3.85 16.15 -24.94
C THR A 324 -3.44 14.68 -24.90
N PHE A 325 -2.90 14.12 -25.98
CA PHE A 325 -2.48 12.72 -26.06
C PHE A 325 -1.39 12.39 -25.02
N MET A 326 -0.41 13.28 -24.87
CA MET A 326 0.65 13.12 -23.88
C MET A 326 0.17 13.13 -22.43
N SER A 327 -1.11 13.46 -22.18
CA SER A 327 -1.73 13.35 -20.85
C SER A 327 -1.89 11.91 -20.37
N ILE A 328 -1.75 10.92 -21.27
CA ILE A 328 -1.58 9.51 -20.89
C ILE A 328 -0.39 9.32 -19.92
N GLY A 329 0.64 10.16 -20.01
CA GLY A 329 1.78 10.11 -19.08
C GLY A 329 1.41 10.28 -17.60
N GLY A 330 0.23 10.88 -17.33
CA GLY A 330 -0.35 11.02 -15.99
C GLY A 330 -0.77 9.68 -15.35
N PHE A 331 -1.08 8.68 -16.17
CA PHE A 331 -1.75 7.44 -15.79
C PHE A 331 -0.98 6.56 -14.79
N PRO A 332 0.30 6.16 -15.03
CA PRO A 332 1.02 5.28 -14.11
C PRO A 332 1.10 5.80 -12.68
N SER A 333 1.36 7.10 -12.50
CA SER A 333 1.46 7.72 -11.17
C SER A 333 0.11 7.66 -10.43
N PHE A 334 -0.98 7.95 -11.14
CA PHE A 334 -2.31 7.89 -10.54
C PHE A 334 -2.72 6.46 -10.17
N VAL A 335 -2.30 5.44 -10.92
CA VAL A 335 -2.49 4.02 -10.55
C VAL A 335 -1.76 3.69 -9.25
N GLU A 336 -0.52 4.17 -9.05
CA GLU A 336 0.19 3.98 -7.79
C GLU A 336 -0.48 4.71 -6.62
N GLU A 337 -0.96 5.94 -6.84
CA GLU A 337 -1.72 6.69 -5.83
C GLU A 337 -3.05 6.00 -5.50
N MET A 338 -3.70 5.35 -6.48
CA MET A 338 -4.92 4.57 -6.28
C MET A 338 -4.71 3.38 -5.34
N LYS A 339 -3.53 2.72 -5.39
CA LYS A 339 -3.20 1.63 -4.45
C LYS A 339 -3.10 2.13 -3.02
N VAL A 340 -2.47 3.30 -2.81
CA VAL A 340 -2.40 3.96 -1.50
C VAL A 340 -3.81 4.35 -1.03
N PHE A 341 -4.61 4.94 -1.91
CA PHE A 341 -5.98 5.33 -1.63
C PHE A 341 -6.85 4.15 -1.19
N GLN A 342 -6.79 3.01 -1.90
CA GLN A 342 -7.58 1.82 -1.55
C GLN A 342 -7.28 1.33 -0.14
N ARG A 343 -5.99 1.25 0.20
CA ARG A 343 -5.54 0.90 1.56
C ARG A 343 -6.04 1.92 2.59
N GLU A 344 -5.79 3.21 2.36
CA GLU A 344 -6.17 4.26 3.29
C GLU A 344 -7.70 4.30 3.51
N ARG A 345 -8.49 4.03 2.46
CA ARG A 345 -9.94 3.96 2.53
C ARG A 345 -10.45 2.75 3.32
N LEU A 346 -9.84 1.57 3.15
CA LEU A 346 -10.20 0.37 3.93
C LEU A 346 -10.00 0.60 5.44
N ASN A 347 -8.97 1.37 5.81
CA ASN A 347 -8.69 1.74 7.20
C ASN A 347 -9.43 3.01 7.67
N GLY A 348 -10.36 3.53 6.86
CA GLY A 348 -11.26 4.62 7.25
C GLY A 348 -10.63 6.01 7.32
N HIS A 349 -9.52 6.26 6.61
CA HIS A 349 -8.80 7.55 6.66
C HIS A 349 -9.60 8.72 6.06
N TYR A 350 -10.26 8.55 4.91
CA TYR A 350 -11.02 9.62 4.24
C TYR A 350 -11.98 9.10 3.16
N GLY A 351 -12.88 9.99 2.71
CA GLY A 351 -13.88 9.72 1.67
C GLY A 351 -13.39 9.90 0.23
N VAL A 352 -14.10 9.30 -0.74
CA VAL A 352 -13.80 9.43 -2.18
C VAL A 352 -13.84 10.88 -2.66
N ALA A 353 -14.86 11.63 -2.22
CA ALA A 353 -15.02 13.03 -2.64
C ALA A 353 -13.83 13.91 -2.22
N ALA A 354 -13.33 13.71 -0.99
CA ALA A 354 -12.16 14.44 -0.50
C ALA A 354 -10.92 14.12 -1.36
N PHE A 355 -10.71 12.84 -1.69
CA PHE A 355 -9.60 12.42 -2.54
C PHE A 355 -9.64 13.05 -3.93
N VAL A 356 -10.78 12.95 -4.62
CA VAL A 356 -10.92 13.43 -6.00
C VAL A 356 -10.74 14.95 -6.06
N ILE A 357 -11.42 15.69 -5.18
CA ILE A 357 -11.30 17.16 -5.11
C ILE A 357 -9.86 17.56 -4.82
N SER A 358 -9.22 16.90 -3.84
CA SER A 358 -7.85 17.22 -3.47
C SER A 358 -6.85 16.98 -4.58
N ASN A 359 -6.99 15.87 -5.30
CA ASN A 359 -6.12 15.52 -6.42
C ASN A 359 -6.30 16.47 -7.61
N THR A 360 -7.54 16.86 -7.93
CA THR A 360 -7.79 17.86 -8.98
C THR A 360 -7.18 19.21 -8.63
N ILE A 361 -7.32 19.66 -7.37
CA ILE A 361 -6.76 20.94 -6.92
C ILE A 361 -5.23 20.90 -6.90
N SER A 362 -4.61 19.80 -6.46
CA SER A 362 -3.15 19.67 -6.43
C SER A 362 -2.51 19.63 -7.81
N ALA A 363 -3.17 19.01 -8.80
CA ALA A 363 -2.69 18.93 -10.18
C ALA A 363 -2.81 20.25 -10.96
N THR A 364 -3.79 21.09 -10.62
CA THR A 364 -4.15 22.32 -11.35
C THR A 364 -2.95 23.25 -11.61
N PRO A 365 -2.09 23.62 -10.62
CA PRO A 365 -0.96 24.51 -10.85
C PRO A 365 0.05 23.97 -11.87
N PHE A 366 0.30 22.65 -11.87
CA PHE A 366 1.24 22.02 -12.78
C PHE A 366 0.69 21.98 -14.21
N LEU A 367 -0.61 21.68 -14.37
CA LEU A 367 -1.27 21.70 -15.68
C LEU A 367 -1.34 23.11 -16.26
N ILE A 368 -1.64 24.12 -15.45
CA ILE A 368 -1.62 25.53 -15.86
C ILE A 368 -0.21 25.91 -16.33
N LEU A 369 0.84 25.54 -15.58
CA LEU A 369 2.22 25.82 -15.96
C LEU A 369 2.59 25.21 -17.32
N ILE A 370 2.24 23.94 -17.53
CA ILE A 370 2.49 23.22 -18.79
C ILE A 370 1.76 23.90 -19.94
N CYS A 371 0.46 24.18 -19.80
CA CYS A 371 -0.36 24.79 -20.86
C CYS A 371 0.05 26.22 -21.14
N PHE A 372 0.40 26.99 -20.11
CA PHE A 372 0.88 28.36 -20.25
C PHE A 372 2.18 28.41 -21.04
N LEU A 373 3.21 27.66 -20.63
CA LEU A 373 4.51 27.71 -21.30
C LEU A 373 4.45 27.17 -22.74
N SER A 374 3.83 26.00 -22.94
CA SER A 374 3.68 25.39 -24.26
C SER A 374 2.81 26.23 -25.20
N GLY A 375 1.70 26.78 -24.68
CA GLY A 375 0.80 27.66 -25.42
C GLY A 375 1.46 28.98 -25.80
N THR A 376 2.22 29.59 -24.88
CA THR A 376 2.99 30.82 -25.14
C THR A 376 3.98 30.64 -26.29
N ILE A 377 4.80 29.59 -26.21
CA ILE A 377 5.82 29.30 -27.23
C ILE A 377 5.17 29.12 -28.60
N CYS A 378 4.15 28.27 -28.68
CA CYS A 378 3.46 28.01 -29.93
C CYS A 378 2.82 29.28 -30.51
N TYR A 379 2.13 30.07 -29.67
CA TYR A 379 1.38 31.24 -30.12
C TYR A 379 2.28 32.30 -30.76
N PHE A 380 3.42 32.58 -30.13
CA PHE A 380 4.36 33.59 -30.59
C PHE A 380 5.22 33.10 -31.76
N MET A 381 5.64 31.83 -31.80
CA MET A 381 6.43 31.28 -32.92
C MET A 381 5.64 31.24 -34.23
N VAL A 382 4.37 30.85 -34.16
CA VAL A 382 3.49 30.73 -35.33
C VAL A 382 2.95 32.09 -35.78
N ARG A 383 3.04 33.12 -34.92
CA ARG A 383 2.40 34.44 -35.09
C ARG A 383 0.90 34.29 -35.35
N LEU A 384 0.22 33.65 -34.39
CA LEU A 384 -1.25 33.61 -34.37
C LEU A 384 -1.82 35.03 -34.20
N HIS A 385 -3.15 35.14 -34.24
CA HIS A 385 -3.87 36.42 -34.29
C HIS A 385 -3.36 37.43 -33.24
N PRO A 386 -3.01 38.67 -33.60
CA PRO A 386 -2.51 39.63 -32.62
C PRO A 386 -3.61 40.00 -31.60
N GLY A 387 -3.22 40.22 -30.35
CA GLY A 387 -4.12 40.66 -29.27
C GLY A 387 -4.08 39.76 -28.04
N PHE A 388 -4.10 40.39 -26.86
CA PHE A 388 -3.99 39.70 -25.58
C PHE A 388 -5.20 38.79 -25.29
N GLU A 389 -6.41 39.20 -25.69
CA GLU A 389 -7.63 38.41 -25.48
C GLU A 389 -7.59 37.07 -26.23
N HIS A 390 -7.14 37.08 -27.49
CA HIS A 390 -7.01 35.87 -28.31
C HIS A 390 -5.93 34.92 -27.79
N TYR A 391 -4.84 35.49 -27.25
CA TYR A 391 -3.77 34.74 -26.60
C TYR A 391 -4.27 34.02 -25.33
N ILE A 392 -4.93 34.75 -24.44
CA ILE A 392 -5.48 34.17 -23.21
C ILE A 392 -6.56 33.12 -23.55
N PHE A 393 -7.42 33.40 -24.52
CA PHE A 393 -8.42 32.44 -24.99
C PHE A 393 -7.77 31.14 -25.50
N PHE A 394 -6.67 31.24 -26.27
CA PHE A 394 -5.92 30.08 -26.74
C PHE A 394 -5.35 29.25 -25.59
N VAL A 395 -4.69 29.89 -24.62
CA VAL A 395 -4.11 29.20 -23.46
C VAL A 395 -5.19 28.57 -22.57
N LEU A 396 -6.31 29.26 -22.34
CA LEU A 396 -7.44 28.73 -21.56
C LEU A 396 -8.10 27.53 -22.26
N ASN A 397 -8.24 27.56 -23.58
CA ASN A 397 -8.80 26.45 -24.34
C ASN A 397 -7.85 25.24 -24.34
N LEU A 398 -6.54 25.48 -24.45
CA LEU A 398 -5.53 24.43 -24.29
C LEU A 398 -5.60 23.81 -22.88
N TYR A 399 -5.70 24.64 -21.84
CA TYR A 399 -5.86 24.17 -20.46
C TYR A 399 -7.16 23.37 -20.26
N ALA A 400 -8.29 23.84 -20.79
CA ALA A 400 -9.58 23.16 -20.70
C ALA A 400 -9.53 21.77 -21.37
N SER A 401 -8.95 21.69 -22.57
CA SER A 401 -8.82 20.41 -23.29
C SER A 401 -7.93 19.41 -22.53
N VAL A 402 -6.78 19.84 -22.01
CA VAL A 402 -5.90 18.99 -21.18
C VAL A 402 -6.60 18.53 -19.91
N THR A 403 -7.33 19.42 -19.23
CA THR A 403 -8.03 19.08 -17.98
C THR A 403 -9.14 18.05 -18.18
N VAL A 404 -9.91 18.16 -19.28
CA VAL A 404 -10.93 17.17 -19.64
C VAL A 404 -10.29 15.80 -19.87
N VAL A 405 -9.18 15.77 -20.60
CA VAL A 405 -8.50 14.54 -20.97
C VAL A 405 -7.80 13.88 -19.77
N GLU A 406 -7.18 14.66 -18.89
CA GLU A 406 -6.68 14.18 -17.59
C GLU A 406 -7.79 13.59 -16.73
N SER A 407 -8.94 14.27 -16.66
CA SER A 407 -10.10 13.79 -15.90
C SER A 407 -10.61 12.46 -16.44
N LEU A 408 -10.66 12.31 -17.76
CA LEU A 408 -11.00 11.05 -18.42
C LEU A 408 -9.99 9.95 -18.07
N MET A 409 -8.69 10.24 -18.07
CA MET A 409 -7.66 9.27 -17.69
C MET A 409 -7.75 8.82 -16.24
N MET A 410 -8.07 9.73 -15.32
CA MET A 410 -8.33 9.38 -13.92
C MET A 410 -9.53 8.43 -13.78
N VAL A 411 -10.60 8.64 -14.57
CA VAL A 411 -11.74 7.73 -14.61
C VAL A 411 -11.32 6.35 -15.13
N ILE A 412 -10.57 6.28 -16.24
CA ILE A 412 -10.08 5.01 -16.80
C ILE A 412 -9.22 4.26 -15.77
N ALA A 413 -8.30 4.96 -15.10
CA ALA A 413 -7.42 4.36 -14.10
C ALA A 413 -8.17 3.82 -12.87
N SER A 414 -9.31 4.43 -12.53
CA SER A 414 -10.16 3.94 -11.44
C SER A 414 -10.90 2.64 -11.78
N VAL A 415 -11.23 2.43 -13.06
CA VAL A 415 -11.95 1.24 -13.54
C VAL A 415 -11.00 0.11 -13.92
N ILE A 416 -9.87 0.46 -14.55
CA ILE A 416 -8.89 -0.49 -15.08
C ILE A 416 -7.58 -0.34 -14.31
N PRO A 417 -7.36 -1.16 -13.27
CA PRO A 417 -6.15 -1.10 -12.45
C PRO A 417 -4.92 -1.67 -13.18
N ASN A 418 -5.10 -2.35 -14.31
CA ASN A 418 -3.98 -2.87 -15.10
C ASN A 418 -3.33 -1.76 -15.92
N PHE A 419 -2.04 -1.53 -15.66
CA PHE A 419 -1.25 -0.47 -16.28
C PHE A 419 -1.32 -0.47 -17.82
N LEU A 420 -1.04 -1.63 -18.44
CA LEU A 420 -0.95 -1.74 -19.89
C LEU A 420 -2.30 -1.59 -20.57
N MET A 421 -3.34 -2.25 -20.03
CA MET A 421 -4.70 -2.15 -20.58
C MET A 421 -5.24 -0.73 -20.47
N GLY A 422 -4.98 -0.05 -19.34
CA GLY A 422 -5.43 1.31 -19.13
C GLY A 422 -4.83 2.31 -20.13
N ILE A 423 -3.53 2.19 -20.43
CA ILE A 423 -2.88 2.99 -21.47
C ILE A 423 -3.48 2.72 -22.85
N ILE A 424 -3.70 1.46 -23.23
CA ILE A 424 -4.25 1.09 -24.54
C ILE A 424 -5.67 1.65 -24.71
N ILE A 425 -6.52 1.48 -23.69
CA ILE A 425 -7.90 1.97 -23.72
C ILE A 425 -7.92 3.50 -23.70
N GLY A 426 -7.08 4.12 -22.87
CA GLY A 426 -6.92 5.56 -22.84
C GLY A 426 -6.50 6.14 -24.20
N ALA A 427 -5.49 5.56 -24.84
CA ALA A 427 -5.07 5.96 -26.17
C ALA A 427 -6.19 5.75 -27.21
N GLY A 428 -6.90 4.61 -27.14
CA GLY A 428 -8.00 4.31 -28.06
C GLY A 428 -9.21 5.23 -27.94
N ILE A 429 -9.47 5.82 -26.77
CA ILE A 429 -10.55 6.79 -26.56
C ILE A 429 -10.13 8.22 -26.96
N GLN A 430 -8.83 8.52 -26.88
CA GLN A 430 -8.28 9.84 -27.21
C GLN A 430 -8.05 10.07 -28.70
N VAL A 431 -7.85 9.00 -29.48
CA VAL A 431 -7.76 9.03 -30.95
C VAL A 431 -9.15 9.13 -31.56
#